data_AF-A8C6D2-F1
#
_entry.id   AF-A8C6D2-F1
#
_cell.length_a   1.000
_cell.length_b   1.000
_cell.length_c   1.000
_cell.angle_alpha   90.00
_cell.angle_beta   90.00
_cell.angle_gamma   90.00
#
_symmetry.space_group_name_H-M   'P 1'
#
loop_
_entity.id
_entity.type
_entity.pdbx_description
1 polymer ?
#
loop_
_entity_poly.entity_id
_entity_poly.type
_entity_poly.pdbx_seq_one_letter_code
_entity_poly.pdbx_strand_id
1 'polypeptide(L)'
;LAVKEAAWGLARYAAISQDNGLVPIVEPEILLDGEHNIDRTFEVAQKVWAEVFFYLAENNVQFEGILLKPSMVTPGAESKEKASPATVADYTLK
;
A
#
# COMPACT_ATOMS: atom_id res chain seq x y z
N LEU A 1 4.48 -14.73 3.36
CA LEU A 1 5.74 -14.27 3.99
C LEU A 1 6.04 -12.83 3.65
N ALA A 2 6.33 -12.48 2.38
CA ALA A 2 6.72 -11.11 1.98
C ALA A 2 5.78 -9.99 2.48
N VAL A 3 4.46 -10.14 2.25
CA VAL A 3 3.46 -9.13 2.67
C VAL A 3 3.50 -8.90 4.19
N LYS A 4 3.53 -9.99 4.97
CA LYS A 4 3.59 -9.96 6.42
C LYS A 4 4.86 -9.28 6.93
N GLU A 5 6.02 -9.65 6.40
CA GLU A 5 7.30 -9.07 6.83
C GLU A 5 7.40 -7.58 6.50
N ALA A 6 6.96 -7.17 5.30
CA ALA A 6 6.93 -5.76 4.91
C ALA A 6 5.97 -4.96 5.79
N ALA A 7 4.76 -5.46 6.03
CA ALA A 7 3.76 -4.82 6.88
C ALA A 7 4.25 -4.68 8.33
N TRP A 8 4.86 -5.74 8.88
CA TRP A 8 5.45 -5.71 10.22
C TRP A 8 6.61 -4.71 10.35
N GLY A 9 7.49 -4.65 9.36
CA GLY A 9 8.60 -3.69 9.32
C GLY A 9 8.10 -2.24 9.28
N LEU A 10 7.13 -1.95 8.41
CA LEU A 10 6.49 -0.63 8.30
C LEU A 10 5.82 -0.21 9.60
N ALA A 11 5.12 -1.13 10.28
CA ALA A 11 4.44 -0.83 11.53
C ALA A 11 5.41 -0.47 12.66
N ARG A 12 6.51 -1.22 12.78
CA ARG A 12 7.57 -0.90 13.75
C ARG A 12 8.24 0.43 13.48
N TYR A 13 8.52 0.72 12.21
CA TYR A 13 9.06 2.01 11.78
C TYR A 13 8.12 3.16 12.16
N ALA A 14 6.82 3.00 11.91
CA ALA A 14 5.82 4.02 12.19
C ALA A 14 5.69 4.28 13.70
N ALA A 15 5.64 3.23 14.53
CA ALA A 15 5.59 3.36 15.98
C ALA A 15 6.81 4.10 16.54
N ILE A 16 8.03 3.70 16.14
CA ILE A 16 9.27 4.37 16.56
C ILE A 16 9.29 5.83 16.11
N SER A 17 8.82 6.13 14.91
CA SER A 17 8.73 7.51 14.42
C SER A 17 7.81 8.36 15.29
N GLN A 18 6.64 7.84 15.64
CA GLN A 18 5.68 8.53 16.49
C GLN A 18 6.19 8.73 17.93
N ASP A 19 6.86 7.73 18.51
CA ASP A 19 7.51 7.85 19.83
C ASP A 19 8.54 8.99 19.89
N ASN A 20 9.08 9.39 18.73
CA ASN A 20 10.05 10.48 18.59
C ASN A 20 9.44 11.78 18.04
N GLY A 21 8.11 11.87 17.96
CA GLY A 21 7.41 13.08 17.49
C GLY A 21 7.52 13.33 15.99
N LEU A 22 7.85 12.30 15.20
CA LEU A 22 7.88 12.36 13.74
C LEU A 22 6.60 11.76 13.15
N VAL A 23 6.13 12.33 12.04
CA VAL A 23 5.02 11.79 11.25
C VAL A 23 5.59 10.79 10.23
N PRO A 24 5.37 9.46 10.38
CA PRO A 24 5.84 8.48 9.40
C PRO A 24 5.03 8.53 8.11
N ILE A 25 5.74 8.44 6.99
CA ILE A 25 5.15 8.10 5.69
C ILE A 25 5.27 6.58 5.53
N VAL A 26 4.14 5.90 5.49
CA VAL A 26 4.05 4.44 5.32
C VAL A 26 3.91 4.15 3.82
N GLU A 27 4.94 3.56 3.22
CA GLU A 27 5.02 3.29 1.77
C GLU A 27 5.03 1.77 1.48
N PRO A 28 3.86 1.14 1.37
CA PRO A 28 3.75 -0.26 0.96
C PRO A 28 3.70 -0.35 -0.59
N GLU A 29 4.83 -0.07 -1.24
CA GLU A 29 4.91 -0.08 -2.70
C GLU A 29 4.71 -1.50 -3.28
N ILE A 30 3.81 -1.60 -4.25
CA ILE A 30 3.64 -2.77 -5.10
C ILE A 30 4.19 -2.40 -6.47
N LEU A 31 5.16 -3.19 -6.95
CA LEU A 31 5.81 -2.95 -8.22
C LEU A 31 4.85 -3.15 -9.40
N LEU A 32 5.05 -2.34 -10.43
CA LEU A 32 4.27 -2.34 -11.66
C LEU A 32 4.67 -3.46 -12.64
N ASP A 33 5.74 -4.19 -12.35
CA ASP A 33 6.32 -5.15 -13.30
C ASP A 33 5.35 -6.30 -13.65
N GLY A 34 5.34 -6.65 -14.93
CA GLY A 34 4.60 -7.79 -15.49
C GLY A 34 3.33 -7.41 -16.28
N GLU A 35 2.63 -8.45 -16.73
CA GLU A 35 1.52 -8.36 -17.71
C GLU A 35 0.12 -8.34 -17.07
N HIS A 36 0.04 -8.23 -15.74
CA HIS A 36 -1.21 -8.36 -15.00
C HIS A 36 -2.21 -7.22 -15.30
N ASN A 37 -3.51 -7.52 -15.20
CA ASN A 37 -4.57 -6.53 -15.40
C ASN A 37 -4.84 -5.70 -14.12
N ILE A 38 -5.64 -4.64 -14.25
CA ILE A 38 -5.93 -3.72 -13.15
C ILE A 38 -6.69 -4.38 -12.00
N ASP A 39 -7.59 -5.34 -12.30
CA ASP A 39 -8.31 -6.11 -11.28
C ASP A 39 -7.35 -6.89 -10.38
N ARG A 40 -6.33 -7.51 -10.98
CA ARG A 40 -5.32 -8.24 -10.22
C ARG A 40 -4.48 -7.30 -9.36
N THR A 41 -4.10 -6.13 -9.88
CA THR A 41 -3.40 -5.11 -9.08
C THR A 41 -4.24 -4.68 -7.89
N PHE A 42 -5.55 -4.44 -8.10
CA PHE A 42 -6.48 -4.05 -7.04
C PHE A 42 -6.59 -5.13 -5.95
N GLU A 43 -6.75 -6.40 -6.35
CA GLU A 43 -6.83 -7.52 -5.40
C GLU A 43 -5.57 -7.61 -4.52
N VAL A 44 -4.39 -7.43 -5.12
CA VAL A 44 -3.12 -7.45 -4.39
C VAL A 44 -2.98 -6.23 -3.49
N ALA A 45 -3.34 -5.05 -3.98
CA ALA A 45 -3.32 -3.80 -3.22
C ALA A 45 -4.20 -3.89 -1.97
N GLN A 46 -5.43 -4.36 -2.09
CA GLN A 46 -6.33 -4.55 -0.94
C GLN A 46 -5.75 -5.49 0.11
N LYS A 47 -5.15 -6.62 -0.32
CA LYS A 47 -4.52 -7.58 0.60
C LYS A 47 -3.32 -6.99 1.33
N VAL A 48 -2.46 -6.26 0.61
CA VAL A 48 -1.27 -5.61 1.19
C VAL A 48 -1.68 -4.51 2.16
N TRP A 49 -2.60 -3.62 1.76
CA TRP A 49 -3.05 -2.53 2.62
C TRP A 49 -3.76 -3.03 3.87
N ALA A 50 -4.60 -4.07 3.76
CA ALA A 50 -5.25 -4.68 4.92
C ALA A 50 -4.21 -5.24 5.92
N GLU A 51 -3.17 -5.94 5.45
CA GLU A 51 -2.11 -6.46 6.32
C GLU A 51 -1.29 -5.32 6.95
N VAL A 52 -0.99 -4.26 6.20
CA VAL A 52 -0.27 -3.07 6.71
C VAL A 52 -1.07 -2.40 7.82
N PHE A 53 -2.35 -2.11 7.61
CA PHE A 53 -3.18 -1.49 8.64
C PHE A 53 -3.42 -2.41 9.85
N PHE A 54 -3.49 -3.73 9.64
CA PHE A 54 -3.53 -4.70 10.72
C PHE A 54 -2.29 -4.58 11.61
N TYR A 55 -1.07 -4.62 11.05
CA TYR A 55 0.14 -4.51 11.88
C TYR A 55 0.36 -3.11 12.45
N LEU A 56 -0.07 -2.05 11.76
CA LEU A 56 -0.05 -0.69 12.33
C LEU A 56 -0.91 -0.65 13.61
N ALA A 57 -2.10 -1.25 13.60
CA ALA A 57 -2.96 -1.37 14.77
C ALA A 57 -2.30 -2.21 15.89
N GLU A 58 -1.74 -3.38 15.55
CA GLU A 58 -1.06 -4.26 16.52
C GLU A 58 0.16 -3.59 17.18
N ASN A 59 0.77 -2.59 16.52
CA ASN A 59 1.89 -1.80 17.07
C ASN A 59 1.45 -0.47 17.71
N ASN A 60 0.15 -0.27 17.93
CA ASN A 60 -0.43 0.94 18.54
C ASN A 60 -0.07 2.25 17.81
N VAL A 61 0.07 2.20 16.48
CA VAL A 61 0.33 3.40 15.68
C VAL A 61 -0.95 4.26 15.61
N GLN A 62 -0.83 5.56 15.89
CA GLN A 62 -1.93 6.52 15.75
C GLN A 62 -2.14 6.87 14.28
N PHE A 63 -3.30 6.54 13.70
CA PHE A 63 -3.54 6.70 12.27
C PHE A 63 -3.67 8.16 11.84
N GLU A 64 -4.11 9.05 12.73
CA GLU A 64 -4.16 10.49 12.49
C GLU A 64 -2.76 11.11 12.33
N GLY A 65 -1.74 10.41 12.84
CA GLY A 65 -0.35 10.82 12.81
C GLY A 65 0.48 10.10 11.74
N ILE A 66 -0.13 9.55 10.69
CA ILE A 66 0.59 8.94 9.56
C ILE A 66 0.17 9.55 8.22
N LEU A 67 1.01 9.41 7.21
CA LEU A 67 0.63 9.54 5.81
C LEU A 67 0.83 8.20 5.10
N LEU A 68 -0.12 7.80 4.27
CA LEU A 68 0.04 6.63 3.40
C LEU A 68 0.58 7.09 2.05
N LYS A 69 1.61 6.41 1.55
CA LYS A 69 2.15 6.59 0.19
C LYS A 69 2.06 5.25 -0.56
N PRO A 70 0.86 4.86 -1.03
CA PRO A 70 0.69 3.63 -1.77
C PRO A 70 0.99 3.84 -3.26
N SER A 71 1.19 2.74 -3.99
CA SER A 71 1.11 2.75 -5.46
C SER A 71 -0.33 3.05 -5.91
N MET A 72 -0.50 3.75 -7.03
CA MET A 72 -1.80 3.79 -7.72
C MET A 72 -2.16 2.40 -8.22
N VAL A 73 -3.46 2.13 -8.37
CA VAL A 73 -3.95 0.87 -8.93
C VAL A 73 -4.01 0.99 -10.44
N THR A 74 -3.01 0.42 -11.13
CA THR A 74 -2.91 0.41 -12.60
C THR A 74 -2.68 -1.01 -13.12
N PRO A 75 -2.93 -1.30 -14.41
CA PRO A 75 -2.38 -2.50 -15.03
C PRO A 75 -0.86 -2.52 -14.91
N GLY A 76 -0.28 -3.72 -15.03
CA GLY A 76 1.17 -3.88 -15.06
C GLY A 76 1.80 -3.18 -16.26
N ALA A 77 3.08 -2.83 -16.15
CA ALA A 77 3.82 -2.06 -17.16
C ALA A 77 3.82 -2.74 -18.54
N GLU A 78 3.89 -4.08 -18.55
CA GLU A 78 3.90 -4.92 -19.75
C GLU A 78 2.49 -5.37 -20.16
N SER A 79 1.45 -4.95 -19.43
CA SER A 79 0.08 -5.30 -19.77
C SER A 79 -0.32 -4.77 -21.14
N LYS A 80 -0.95 -5.64 -21.93
CA LYS A 80 -1.53 -5.30 -23.24
C LYS A 80 -2.76 -4.39 -23.10
N GLU A 81 -3.41 -4.43 -21.94
CA GLU A 81 -4.55 -3.59 -21.61
C GLU A 81 -4.07 -2.29 -20.95
N LYS A 82 -4.44 -1.15 -21.53
CA LYS A 82 -4.15 0.16 -20.95
C LYS A 82 -5.42 0.70 -20.28
N ALA A 83 -5.27 1.15 -19.04
CA ALA A 83 -6.35 1.81 -18.31
C ALA A 83 -6.33 3.31 -18.58
N SER A 84 -7.51 3.91 -18.73
CA SER A 84 -7.63 5.36 -18.80
C SER A 84 -7.35 5.99 -17.42
N PRO A 85 -6.94 7.28 -17.35
CA PRO A 85 -6.77 7.96 -16.06
C PRO A 85 -8.03 7.92 -15.17
N ALA A 86 -9.22 7.99 -15.77
CA ALA A 86 -10.49 7.87 -15.03
C ALA A 86 -10.64 6.48 -14.41
N THR A 87 -10.35 5.43 -15.18
CA THR A 87 -10.37 4.05 -14.68
C THR A 87 -9.35 3.84 -13.56
N VAL A 88 -8.12 4.35 -13.70
CA VAL A 88 -7.10 4.26 -12.64
C VAL A 88 -7.58 4.96 -11.36
N ALA A 89 -8.18 6.15 -11.48
CA ALA A 89 -8.74 6.88 -10.35
C ALA A 89 -9.88 6.08 -9.67
N ASP A 90 -10.82 5.55 -10.46
CA ASP A 90 -11.94 4.74 -9.94
C ASP A 90 -11.44 3.53 -9.16
N TYR A 91 -10.44 2.81 -9.68
CA TYR A 91 -9.86 1.64 -9.00
C TYR A 91 -9.04 2.02 -7.77
N THR A 92 -8.32 3.14 -7.80
CA THR A 92 -7.47 3.57 -6.68
C THR A 92 -8.30 4.11 -5.51
N LEU A 93 -9.49 4.67 -5.77
CA LEU A 93 -10.38 5.25 -4.76
C LEU A 93 -11.47 4.29 -4.23
N LYS A 94 -11.59 3.10 -4.82
CA LYS A 94 -12.62 2.10 -4.50
C LYS A 94 -12.40 1.42 -3.15
#